data_AF-A0A934AVL5-F1
#
_entry.id   AF-A0A934AVL5-F1
#
_cell.length_a   1.000
_cell.length_b   1.000
_cell.length_c   1.000
_cell.angle_alpha   90.00
_cell.angle_beta   90.00
_cell.angle_gamma   90.00
#
_symmetry.space_group_name_H-M   'P 1'
#
loop_
_entity.id
_entity.type
_entity.pdbx_description
1 polymer ?
#
loop_
_entity_poly.entity_id
_entity_poly.type
_entity_poly.pdbx_seq_one_letter_code
_entity_poly.pdbx_strand_id
1 'polypeptide(L)'
;MTKQMLFGRYLVEKGVIAMEAVINARLLQRRRNRQIGDLAMARGWLTEHAVMRILIIQEETGEMFGEIGVRLKYISQERIDELLGYQREAYLLFGEALVELNVITVDVLKQHLQEFRG
;
A
#
# COMPACT_ATOMS: atom_id res chain seq x y z
N MET A 1 7.78 -7.67 13.00
CA MET A 1 8.20 -6.38 12.39
C MET A 1 8.30 -6.59 10.88
N THR A 2 7.75 -5.71 10.03
CA THR A 2 7.74 -5.91 8.56
C THR A 2 9.13 -5.60 7.96
N LYS A 3 9.49 -6.19 6.81
CA LYS A 3 10.80 -5.95 6.13
C LYS A 3 11.10 -4.45 5.92
N GLN A 4 10.08 -3.68 5.55
CA GLN A 4 10.18 -2.22 5.39
C GLN A 4 10.50 -1.48 6.69
N MET A 5 9.96 -1.92 7.84
CA MET A 5 10.29 -1.33 9.14
C MET A 5 11.71 -1.68 9.59
N LEU A 6 12.17 -2.90 9.28
CA LEU A 6 13.56 -3.30 9.53
C LEU A 6 14.54 -2.46 8.71
N PHE A 7 14.26 -2.26 7.42
CA PHE A 7 15.10 -1.43 6.55
C PHE A 7 15.08 0.05 6.97
N GLY A 8 13.91 0.60 7.29
CA GLY A 8 13.80 1.98 7.80
C GLY A 8 14.61 2.18 9.08
N ARG A 9 14.56 1.22 10.02
CA ARG A 9 15.38 1.27 11.24
C ARG A 9 16.87 1.23 10.94
N TYR A 10 17.30 0.34 10.05
CA TYR A 10 18.69 0.26 9.60
C TYR A 10 19.20 1.60 9.03
N LEU A 11 18.41 2.29 8.20
CA LEU A 11 18.80 3.59 7.63
C LEU A 11 18.94 4.68 8.71
N VAL A 12 18.07 4.65 9.73
CA VAL A 12 18.17 5.56 10.89
C VAL A 12 19.42 5.25 11.72
N GLU A 13 19.69 3.97 12.00
CA GLU A 13 20.88 3.54 12.75
C GLU A 13 22.18 3.89 12.02
N LYS A 14 22.17 3.96 10.68
CA LYS A 14 23.29 4.41 9.85
C LYS A 14 23.39 5.93 9.68
N GLY A 15 22.44 6.70 10.22
CA GLY A 15 22.41 8.17 10.10
C GLY A 15 22.08 8.68 8.69
N VAL A 16 21.52 7.83 7.83
CA VAL A 16 21.18 8.16 6.43
C VAL A 16 19.89 8.98 6.37
N ILE A 17 18.93 8.65 7.23
CA ILE A 17 17.65 9.36 7.35
C ILE A 17 17.27 9.54 8.82
N ALA A 18 16.35 10.48 9.08
CA ALA A 18 15.71 10.63 10.38
C ALA A 18 14.48 9.73 10.53
N MET A 19 14.03 9.47 11.76
CA MET A 19 12.86 8.62 12.04
C MET A 19 11.57 9.22 11.42
N GLU A 20 11.48 10.55 11.37
CA GLU A 20 10.40 11.29 10.73
C GLU A 20 10.26 10.92 9.25
N ALA A 21 11.37 10.68 8.56
CA ALA A 21 11.36 10.26 7.16
C ALA A 21 10.73 8.87 6.98
N VAL A 22 11.00 7.94 7.90
CA VAL A 22 10.36 6.62 7.92
C VAL A 22 8.85 6.75 8.09
N ILE A 23 8.41 7.59 9.02
CA ILE A 23 6.98 7.84 9.28
C ILE A 23 6.32 8.47 8.04
N ASN A 24 6.93 9.50 7.46
CA ASN A 24 6.39 10.20 6.29
C ASN A 24 6.33 9.29 5.06
N ALA A 25 7.35 8.49 4.79
CA ALA A 25 7.35 7.51 3.70
C ALA A 25 6.23 6.47 3.89
N ARG A 26 6.03 6.00 5.13
CA ARG A 26 4.93 5.08 5.46
C ARG A 26 3.55 5.71 5.24
N LEU A 27 3.39 6.99 5.60
CA LEU A 27 2.14 7.72 5.38
C LEU A 27 1.88 7.94 3.88
N LEU A 28 2.91 8.29 3.11
CA LEU A 28 2.83 8.45 1.66
C LEU A 28 2.43 7.15 0.96
N GLN A 29 3.09 6.03 1.29
CA GLN A 29 2.70 4.71 0.80
C GLN A 29 1.24 4.40 1.12
N ARG A 30 0.78 4.67 2.35
CA ARG A 30 -0.59 4.37 2.76
C ARG A 30 -1.62 5.21 2.00
N ARG A 31 -1.29 6.47 1.68
CA ARG A 31 -2.15 7.36 0.88
C ARG A 31 -2.20 6.96 -0.60
N ARG A 32 -1.08 6.52 -1.19
CA ARG A 32 -1.00 6.14 -2.61
C ARG A 32 -1.47 4.72 -2.88
N ASN A 33 -1.14 3.77 -2.01
CA ASN A 33 -1.53 2.36 -2.11
C ASN A 33 -2.97 2.19 -1.59
N ARG A 34 -3.90 3.00 -2.12
CA ARG A 34 -5.31 3.04 -1.72
C ARG A 34 -5.93 1.65 -1.71
N GLN A 35 -6.86 1.44 -0.79
CA GLN A 35 -7.60 0.19 -0.70
C GLN A 35 -8.56 0.06 -1.89
N ILE A 36 -8.84 -1.18 -2.29
CA ILE A 36 -9.73 -1.49 -3.42
C ILE A 36 -11.13 -0.88 -3.21
N GLY A 37 -11.65 -0.88 -1.98
CA GLY A 37 -12.91 -0.22 -1.63
C GLY A 37 -12.92 1.28 -1.95
N ASP A 38 -11.88 2.01 -1.56
CA ASP A 38 -11.76 3.45 -1.85
C ASP A 38 -11.69 3.73 -3.35
N LEU A 39 -10.93 2.92 -4.08
CA LEU A 39 -10.81 3.05 -5.54
C LEU A 39 -12.13 2.75 -6.25
N ALA A 40 -12.88 1.77 -5.78
CA ALA A 40 -14.18 1.42 -6.31
C ALA A 40 -15.23 2.51 -6.03
N MET A 41 -15.23 3.10 -4.83
CA MET A 41 -16.10 4.24 -4.50
C MET A 41 -15.77 5.48 -5.34
N ALA A 42 -14.49 5.81 -5.49
CA ALA A 42 -14.06 6.96 -6.28
C ALA A 42 -14.47 6.86 -7.76
N ARG A 43 -14.63 5.64 -8.29
CA ARG A 43 -15.11 5.36 -9.65
C ARG A 43 -16.64 5.22 -9.75
N GLY A 44 -17.36 5.35 -8.64
CA GLY A 44 -18.82 5.16 -8.58
C GLY A 44 -19.26 3.70 -8.77
N TRP A 45 -18.36 2.73 -8.62
CA TRP A 45 -18.66 1.31 -8.79
C TRP A 45 -19.22 0.65 -7.54
N LEU A 46 -18.84 1.16 -6.37
CA LEU A 46 -19.39 0.76 -5.09
C LEU A 46 -19.93 1.99 -4.36
N THR A 47 -21.03 1.80 -3.62
CA THR A 47 -21.52 2.77 -2.65
C THR A 47 -20.83 2.57 -1.31
N GLU A 48 -20.86 3.58 -0.45
CA GLU A 48 -20.37 3.48 0.92
C GLU A 48 -21.02 2.31 1.68
N HIS A 49 -22.32 2.14 1.53
CA HIS A 49 -23.04 1.00 2.11
C HIS A 49 -22.51 -0.35 1.61
N ALA A 50 -22.25 -0.51 0.31
CA ALA A 50 -21.69 -1.75 -0.23
C ALA A 50 -20.28 -2.03 0.33
N VAL A 51 -19.43 -1.02 0.41
CA VAL A 51 -18.10 -1.14 1.03
C VAL A 51 -18.21 -1.55 2.49
N MET A 52 -19.06 -0.89 3.27
CA MET A 52 -19.25 -1.22 4.69
C MET A 52 -19.74 -2.66 4.88
N ARG A 53 -20.69 -3.12 4.05
CA ARG A 53 -21.17 -4.51 4.09
C ARG A 53 -20.07 -5.52 3.80
N ILE A 54 -19.21 -5.23 2.82
CA ILE A 54 -18.06 -6.09 2.49
C ILE A 54 -17.07 -6.14 3.65
N LEU A 55 -16.76 -4.99 4.27
CA LEU A 55 -15.81 -4.90 5.39
C LEU A 55 -16.28 -5.67 6.62
N ILE A 56 -17.57 -5.59 6.97
CA ILE A 56 -18.14 -6.36 8.08
C ILE A 56 -17.93 -7.86 7.86
N ILE A 57 -18.26 -8.36 6.65
CA ILE A 57 -18.10 -9.78 6.34
C ILE A 57 -16.62 -10.17 6.33
N GLN A 58 -15.74 -9.33 5.80
CA GLN A 58 -14.29 -9.56 5.83
C GLN A 58 -13.77 -9.68 7.26
N GLU A 59 -14.25 -8.85 8.19
CA GLU A 59 -13.88 -8.91 9.61
C GLU A 59 -14.37 -10.20 10.27
N GLU A 60 -15.60 -10.63 9.98
CA GLU A 60 -16.21 -11.85 10.54
C GLU A 60 -15.59 -13.15 9.99
N THR A 61 -15.18 -13.15 8.72
CA THR A 61 -14.82 -14.39 7.99
C THR A 61 -13.34 -14.49 7.63
N GLY A 62 -12.63 -13.37 7.54
CA GLY A 62 -11.27 -13.31 6.97
C GLY A 62 -11.21 -13.44 5.44
N GLU A 63 -12.35 -13.50 4.74
CA GLU A 63 -12.39 -13.56 3.27
C GLU A 63 -11.81 -12.28 2.61
N MET A 64 -11.35 -12.40 1.36
CA MET A 64 -10.81 -11.24 0.63
C MET A 64 -11.94 -10.29 0.18
N PHE A 65 -11.70 -8.98 0.31
CA PHE A 65 -12.67 -7.92 -0.01
C PHE A 65 -13.27 -8.08 -1.41
N GLY A 66 -12.42 -8.36 -2.42
CA GLY A 66 -12.85 -8.53 -3.79
C GLY A 66 -13.75 -9.75 -3.99
N GLU A 67 -13.41 -10.88 -3.36
CA GLU A 67 -14.19 -12.13 -3.44
C GLU A 67 -15.58 -11.94 -2.83
N ILE A 68 -15.67 -11.30 -1.66
CA ILE A 68 -16.95 -10.96 -1.01
C ILE A 68 -17.77 -10.04 -1.93
N GLY A 69 -17.15 -8.99 -2.47
CA GLY A 69 -17.82 -8.03 -3.36
C GLY A 69 -18.42 -8.68 -4.61
N VAL A 70 -17.71 -9.65 -5.20
CA VAL A 70 -18.17 -10.44 -6.36
C VAL A 70 -19.28 -11.40 -5.95
N ARG A 71 -19.09 -12.15 -4.85
CA ARG A 71 -20.08 -13.09 -4.30
C ARG A 71 -21.42 -12.42 -3.98
N LEU A 72 -21.38 -11.19 -3.45
CA LEU A 72 -22.57 -10.38 -3.13
C LEU A 72 -23.12 -9.60 -4.33
N LYS A 73 -22.50 -9.73 -5.51
CA LYS A 73 -22.88 -9.02 -6.75
C LYS A 73 -22.83 -7.49 -6.66
N TYR A 74 -22.04 -6.94 -5.73
CA TYR A 74 -21.81 -5.50 -5.66
C TYR A 74 -20.86 -5.01 -6.75
N ILE A 75 -19.93 -5.86 -7.18
CA ILE A 75 -18.93 -5.55 -8.20
C ILE A 75 -18.61 -6.81 -9.01
N SER A 76 -18.26 -6.67 -10.29
CA SER A 76 -17.85 -7.82 -11.12
C SER A 76 -16.39 -8.20 -10.88
N GLN A 77 -16.05 -9.45 -11.19
CA GLN A 77 -14.65 -9.91 -11.15
C GLN A 77 -13.76 -9.06 -12.06
N GLU A 78 -14.23 -8.75 -13.28
CA GLU A 78 -13.51 -7.88 -14.23
C GLU A 78 -13.14 -6.52 -13.63
N ARG A 79 -14.04 -5.89 -12.87
CA ARG A 79 -13.76 -4.60 -12.22
C ARG A 79 -12.80 -4.74 -11.05
N ILE A 80 -12.87 -5.84 -10.29
CA ILE A 80 -11.88 -6.15 -9.27
C ILE A 80 -10.50 -6.31 -9.90
N ASP A 81 -10.41 -7.05 -11.01
CA ASP A 81 -9.15 -7.26 -11.72
C ASP A 81 -8.58 -5.94 -12.26
N GLU A 82 -9.43 -5.04 -12.77
CA GLU A 82 -9.04 -3.69 -13.18
C GLU A 82 -8.49 -2.87 -12.00
N LEU A 83 -9.16 -2.88 -10.85
CA LEU A 83 -8.69 -2.18 -9.65
C LEU A 83 -7.36 -2.76 -9.13
N LEU A 84 -7.18 -4.07 -9.20
CA LEU A 84 -5.93 -4.75 -8.83
C LEU A 84 -4.81 -4.43 -9.82
N GLY A 85 -5.12 -4.26 -11.10
CA GLY A 85 -4.18 -3.76 -12.11
C GLY A 85 -3.72 -2.35 -11.76
N TYR A 86 -4.67 -1.44 -11.58
CA TYR A 86 -4.39 -0.05 -11.19
C TYR A 86 -3.60 0.04 -9.87
N GLN A 87 -3.97 -0.75 -8.86
CA GLN A 87 -3.28 -0.77 -7.58
C GLN A 87 -1.84 -1.26 -7.72
N ARG A 88 -1.58 -2.27 -8.57
CA ARG A 88 -0.21 -2.77 -8.83
C ARG A 88 0.65 -1.72 -9.53
N GLU A 89 0.11 -1.03 -10.52
CA GLU A 89 0.83 0.04 -11.24
C GLU A 89 1.09 1.27 -10.36
N ALA A 90 0.12 1.62 -9.51
CA ALA A 90 0.23 2.75 -8.59
C ALA A 90 0.96 2.41 -7.27
N TYR A 91 1.38 1.16 -7.08
CA TYR A 91 1.96 0.69 -5.83
C TYR A 91 3.31 1.34 -5.58
N LEU A 92 3.38 2.19 -4.57
CA LEU A 92 4.60 2.84 -4.13
C LEU A 92 5.35 1.92 -3.15
N LEU A 93 6.58 1.55 -3.48
CA LEU A 93 7.49 0.85 -2.58
C LEU A 93 8.04 1.80 -1.51
N PHE A 94 8.46 1.24 -0.37
CA PHE A 94 8.93 2.06 0.75
C PHE A 94 10.18 2.87 0.38
N GLY A 95 11.12 2.25 -0.35
CA GLY A 95 12.31 2.94 -0.85
C GLY A 95 11.98 4.05 -1.85
N GLU A 96 11.02 3.81 -2.75
CA GLU A 96 10.56 4.83 -3.70
C GLU A 96 9.90 6.01 -2.98
N ALA A 97 9.14 5.75 -1.91
CA ALA A 97 8.57 6.81 -1.08
C ALA A 97 9.63 7.68 -0.41
N LEU A 98 10.75 7.10 0.04
CA LEU A 98 11.88 7.86 0.59
C LEU A 98 12.55 8.74 -0.49
N VAL A 99 12.67 8.23 -1.72
CA VAL A 99 13.19 9.01 -2.85
C VAL A 99 12.24 10.15 -3.23
N GLU A 100 10.94 9.89 -3.31
CA GLU A 100 9.91 10.89 -3.66
C GLU A 100 9.84 12.02 -2.62
N LEU A 101 10.09 11.71 -1.35
CA LEU A 101 10.22 12.69 -0.28
C LEU A 101 11.55 13.47 -0.27
N ASN A 102 12.44 13.19 -1.24
CA ASN A 102 13.78 13.77 -1.36
C ASN A 102 14.65 13.60 -0.10
N VAL A 103 14.42 12.55 0.70
CA VAL A 103 15.23 12.28 1.90
C VAL A 103 16.45 11.41 1.59
N ILE A 104 16.43 10.67 0.47
CA ILE A 104 17.55 9.91 -0.06
C ILE A 104 17.51 9.95 -1.59
N THR A 105 18.66 9.74 -2.25
CA THR A 105 18.71 9.54 -3.69
C THR A 105 18.50 8.07 -4.06
N VAL A 106 18.20 7.80 -5.33
CA VAL A 106 18.08 6.42 -5.85
C VAL A 106 19.39 5.64 -5.68
N ASP A 107 20.54 6.29 -5.84
CA ASP A 107 21.84 5.63 -5.71
C ASP A 107 22.13 5.24 -4.26
N VAL A 108 21.88 6.16 -3.31
CA VAL A 108 21.99 5.89 -1.86
C VAL A 108 21.03 4.77 -1.45
N LEU A 109 19.79 4.80 -1.95
CA LEU A 109 18.82 3.72 -1.71
C LEU A 109 19.36 2.37 -2.19
N LYS A 110 19.87 2.29 -3.43
CA LYS A 110 20.40 1.05 -4.01
C LYS A 110 21.58 0.50 -3.22
N GLN A 111 22.53 1.36 -2.84
CA GLN A 111 23.68 0.98 -2.03
C GLN A 111 23.22 0.34 -0.71
N HIS A 112 22.37 1.03 0.04
CA HIS A 112 21.91 0.54 1.34
C HIS A 112 21.00 -0.69 1.25
N LEU A 113 20.25 -0.85 0.15
CA LEU A 113 19.48 -2.07 -0.09
C LEU A 113 20.38 -3.29 -0.34
N GLN A 114 21.53 -3.12 -0.98
CA GLN A 114 22.51 -4.20 -1.16
C GLN A 114 23.14 -4.56 0.19
N GLU A 115 23.59 -3.56 0.94
CA GLU A 115 24.17 -3.76 2.28
C GLU A 115 23.20 -4.42 3.27
N PHE A 116 21.92 -4.07 3.21
CA PHE A 116 20.90 -4.65 4.10
C PHE A 116 20.50 -6.08 3.73
N ARG A 117 20.72 -6.50 2.47
CA ARG A 117 20.35 -7.84 1.96
C ARG A 117 21.49 -8.85 2.06
N GLY A 118 22.73 -8.38 2.15
CA GLY A 118 23.92 -9.21 2.40
C GLY A 118 24.03 -9.57 3.87
#